data_AF-A0A482XND4-F1
#
_entry.id   AF-A0A482XND4-F1
#
_cell.length_a   1.000
_cell.length_b   1.000
_cell.length_c   1.000
_cell.angle_alpha   90.00
_cell.angle_beta   90.00
_cell.angle_gamma   90.00
#
_symmetry.space_group_name_H-M   'P 1'
#
loop_
_entity.id
_entity.type
_entity.pdbx_description
1 polymer ?
#
loop_
_entity_poly.entity_id
_entity_poly.type
_entity_poly.pdbx_seq_one_letter_code
_entity_poly.pdbx_strand_id
1 'polypeptide(L)'
;MCEPDSKSIAFLQEQLLVARSEINNLRQQLKSLNFSSQKELKRIEQLLTSWKCSSCQGASSNNGSNQASSSNGQNEIESHDVELQPIGVISSDFSQKRSVPRQSVICVQMQGKVTINNTVFTNPEHSLEGLEGFSHMWILYHFHRNDSNHVKAKVSPPRLDGARTGVFSTRSPHRRVRLACPWSISTVLR
;
A
#
# COMPACT_ATOMS: atom_id res chain seq x y z
N MET A 1 38.50 -40.15 41.14
CA MET A 1 37.93 -39.63 39.89
C MET A 1 36.44 -39.49 40.12
N CYS A 2 35.91 -38.26 40.22
CA CYS A 2 34.47 -38.05 40.35
C CYS A 2 33.83 -38.26 38.98
N GLU A 3 32.85 -39.15 38.88
CA GLU A 3 32.02 -39.26 37.68
C GLU A 3 31.22 -37.96 37.50
N PRO A 4 31.12 -37.42 36.28
CA PRO A 4 30.31 -36.23 36.03
C PRO A 4 28.83 -36.57 36.21
N ASP A 5 28.13 -35.77 37.01
CA ASP A 5 26.69 -35.89 37.25
C ASP A 5 25.91 -35.95 35.93
N SER A 6 25.21 -37.06 35.69
CA SER A 6 24.43 -37.32 34.46
C SER A 6 23.44 -36.20 34.11
N LYS A 7 22.94 -35.49 35.13
CA LYS A 7 22.06 -34.32 34.99
C LYS A 7 22.76 -33.11 34.36
N SER A 8 24.05 -32.91 34.66
CA SER A 8 24.86 -31.81 34.11
C SER A 8 25.14 -32.02 32.62
N ILE A 9 25.39 -33.26 32.21
CA ILE A 9 25.62 -33.63 30.81
C ILE A 9 24.36 -33.41 29.96
N ALA A 10 23.19 -33.81 30.47
CA ALA A 10 21.92 -33.62 29.78
C ALA A 10 21.58 -32.13 29.57
N PHE A 11 21.81 -31.29 30.60
CA PHE A 11 21.61 -29.85 30.51
C PHE A 11 22.53 -29.20 29.46
N LEU A 12 23.81 -29.59 29.42
CA LEU A 12 24.74 -29.08 28.41
C LEU A 12 24.35 -29.49 26.99
N GLN A 13 23.82 -30.71 26.80
CA GLN A 13 23.32 -31.17 25.51
C GLN A 13 22.12 -30.36 25.03
N GLU A 14 21.18 -30.04 25.93
CA GLU A 14 20.03 -29.18 25.63
C GLU A 14 20.47 -27.77 25.22
N GLN A 15 21.40 -27.17 25.96
CA GLN A 15 21.97 -25.85 25.61
C GLN A 15 22.66 -25.87 24.24
N LEU A 16 23.36 -26.95 23.92
CA LEU A 16 24.03 -27.11 22.61
C LEU A 16 23.01 -27.22 21.47
N LEU A 17 21.86 -27.87 21.70
CA LEU A 17 20.77 -27.94 20.73
C LEU A 17 20.14 -26.57 20.48
N VAL A 18 19.87 -25.81 21.55
CA VAL A 18 19.35 -24.44 21.45
C VAL A 18 20.33 -23.57 20.67
N ALA A 19 21.61 -23.55 21.05
CA ALA A 19 22.63 -22.77 20.35
C ALA A 19 22.74 -23.13 18.86
N ARG A 20 22.65 -24.41 18.50
CA ARG A 20 22.63 -24.85 17.09
C ARG A 20 21.42 -24.32 16.34
N SER A 21 20.25 -24.36 16.97
CA SER A 21 19.01 -23.85 16.37
C SER A 21 19.08 -22.33 16.14
N GLU A 22 19.63 -21.58 17.09
CA GLU A 22 19.82 -20.14 16.99
C GLU A 22 20.83 -19.78 15.90
N ILE A 23 21.97 -20.48 15.82
CA ILE A 23 22.95 -20.30 14.75
C ILE A 23 22.31 -20.53 13.38
N ASN A 24 21.46 -21.55 13.24
CA ASN A 24 20.74 -21.80 12.00
C ASN A 24 19.74 -20.68 11.66
N ASN A 25 19.03 -20.16 12.66
CA ASN A 25 18.12 -19.03 12.47
C ASN A 25 18.88 -17.77 12.02
N LEU A 26 19.97 -17.43 12.72
CA LEU A 26 20.84 -16.30 12.35
C LEU A 26 21.41 -16.43 10.93
N ARG A 27 21.80 -17.64 10.51
CA ARG A 27 22.26 -17.92 9.14
C ARG A 27 21.15 -17.67 8.11
N GLN A 28 19.90 -18.03 8.42
CA GLN A 28 18.77 -17.75 7.53
C GLN A 28 18.49 -16.25 7.44
N GLN A 29 18.52 -15.53 8.56
CA GLN A 29 18.36 -14.08 8.60
C GLN A 29 19.42 -13.38 7.76
N LEU A 30 20.70 -13.75 7.93
CA LEU A 30 21.81 -13.17 7.17
C LEU A 30 21.66 -13.40 5.66
N LYS A 31 21.19 -14.60 5.25
CA LYS A 31 20.90 -14.88 3.84
C LYS A 31 19.80 -13.98 3.30
N SER A 32 18.71 -13.80 4.05
CA SER A 32 17.60 -12.93 3.62
C SER A 32 18.03 -11.47 3.51
N LEU A 33 18.82 -10.99 4.48
CA LEU A 33 19.31 -9.62 4.51
C LEU A 33 20.26 -9.36 3.34
N ASN A 34 21.20 -10.28 3.08
CA ASN A 34 22.13 -10.18 1.97
C ASN A 34 21.39 -10.17 0.63
N PHE A 35 20.37 -11.03 0.47
CA PHE A 35 19.52 -11.01 -0.72
C PHE A 35 18.80 -9.66 -0.90
N SER A 36 18.25 -9.09 0.18
CA SER A 36 17.61 -7.77 0.14
C SER A 36 18.61 -6.69 -0.28
N SER A 37 19.80 -6.66 0.33
CA SER A 37 20.84 -5.69 -0.01
C SER A 37 21.31 -5.83 -1.45
N GLN A 38 21.51 -7.06 -1.96
CA GLN A 38 21.87 -7.30 -3.36
C GLN A 38 20.79 -6.81 -4.33
N LYS A 39 19.50 -6.98 -3.98
CA LYS A 39 18.39 -6.47 -4.78
C LYS A 39 18.39 -4.94 -4.85
N GLU A 40 18.62 -4.27 -3.72
CA GLU A 40 18.71 -2.81 -3.68
C GLU A 40 19.92 -2.30 -4.48
N LEU A 41 21.07 -2.95 -4.39
CA LEU A 41 22.24 -2.58 -5.18
C LEU A 41 21.99 -2.72 -6.69
N LYS A 42 21.33 -3.81 -7.13
CA LYS A 42 20.93 -3.97 -8.53
C LYS A 42 19.92 -2.89 -8.96
N ARG A 43 19.00 -2.51 -8.09
CA ARG A 43 18.04 -1.42 -8.36
C ARG A 43 18.77 -0.08 -8.54
N ILE A 44 19.75 0.22 -7.69
CA ILE A 44 20.57 1.43 -7.80
C ILE A 44 21.39 1.41 -9.09
N GLU A 45 22.00 0.27 -9.44
CA GLU A 45 22.73 0.10 -10.70
C GLU A 45 21.83 0.32 -11.93
N GLN A 46 20.61 -0.21 -11.91
CA GLN A 46 19.60 0.03 -12.96
C GLN A 46 19.21 1.51 -13.05
N LEU A 47 19.09 2.20 -11.92
CA LEU A 47 18.81 3.63 -11.91
C LEU A 47 19.98 4.42 -12.48
N LEU A 48 21.22 4.15 -12.07
CA LEU A 48 22.41 4.82 -12.59
C LEU A 48 22.62 4.57 -14.09
N THR A 49 22.33 3.37 -14.58
CA THR A 49 22.44 3.04 -16.02
C THR A 49 21.30 3.67 -16.84
N SER A 50 20.10 3.78 -16.28
CA SER A 50 18.97 4.48 -16.90
C SER A 50 19.14 6.01 -16.87
N TRP A 51 19.87 6.53 -15.88
CA TRP A 51 20.13 7.95 -15.72
C TRP A 51 21.10 8.44 -16.80
N LYS A 52 20.53 9.03 -17.85
CA LYS A 52 21.28 9.88 -18.79
C LYS A 52 21.05 11.34 -18.40
N CYS A 53 22.15 12.06 -18.21
CA CYS A 53 22.15 13.50 -17.95
C CYS A 53 21.48 14.26 -19.10
N SER A 54 20.32 14.86 -18.85
CA SER A 54 19.54 15.65 -19.81
C SER A 54 20.25 16.93 -20.27
N SER A 55 21.27 17.39 -19.53
CA SER A 55 22.05 18.59 -19.85
C SER A 55 23.41 18.30 -20.53
N CYS A 56 23.72 17.05 -20.86
CA CYS A 56 25.05 16.65 -21.32
C CYS A 56 25.15 16.31 -22.82
N GLN A 57 24.06 16.40 -23.60
CA GLN A 57 24.08 16.20 -25.06
C GLN A 57 24.19 17.50 -25.88
N GLY A 58 24.79 18.55 -25.31
CA GLY A 58 24.90 19.87 -25.95
C GLY A 58 26.29 20.51 -25.89
N ALA A 59 27.37 19.73 -25.81
CA ALA A 59 28.74 20.26 -25.78
C ALA A 59 29.66 19.62 -26.82
N SER A 60 29.26 19.67 -28.10
CA SER A 60 30.16 19.62 -29.26
C SER A 60 29.44 20.08 -30.54
N SER A 61 29.16 21.39 -30.64
CA SER A 61 29.26 22.19 -31.88
C SER A 61 28.67 23.60 -31.72
N ASN A 62 29.56 24.59 -31.77
CA ASN A 62 29.47 25.95 -32.33
C ASN A 62 28.25 26.89 -32.15
N ASN A 63 28.64 28.10 -31.70
CA ASN A 63 28.19 29.45 -32.07
C ASN A 63 26.81 29.99 -31.63
N GLY A 64 26.88 30.91 -30.66
CA GLY A 64 26.42 32.30 -30.85
C GLY A 64 24.92 32.57 -30.83
N SER A 65 24.38 32.98 -29.67
CA SER A 65 23.72 34.28 -29.47
C SER A 65 23.02 34.32 -28.12
N ASN A 66 23.13 35.49 -27.48
CA ASN A 66 22.44 35.86 -26.26
C ASN A 66 20.92 35.66 -26.39
N GLN A 67 20.28 35.08 -25.36
CA GLN A 67 19.04 35.62 -24.81
C GLN A 67 18.72 35.03 -23.44
N ALA A 68 18.14 35.90 -22.62
CA ALA A 68 18.04 35.80 -21.18
C ALA A 68 17.26 34.57 -20.67
N SER A 69 17.82 34.00 -19.62
CA SER A 69 17.22 32.99 -18.74
C SER A 69 15.96 33.53 -18.07
N SER A 70 14.80 33.19 -18.64
CA SER A 70 13.57 33.06 -17.86
C SER A 70 13.53 31.63 -17.32
N SER A 71 13.77 31.50 -16.02
CA SER A 71 13.67 30.25 -15.28
C SER A 71 12.23 29.76 -15.20
N ASN A 72 11.76 29.10 -16.26
CA ASN A 72 10.58 28.24 -16.18
C ASN A 72 11.05 26.82 -15.84
N GLY A 73 11.11 26.53 -14.54
CA GLY A 73 11.21 25.16 -14.04
C GLY A 73 9.96 24.38 -14.45
N GLN A 74 10.05 23.69 -15.59
CA GLN A 74 9.08 22.68 -15.98
C GLN A 74 9.34 21.45 -15.10
N ASN A 75 8.62 21.38 -13.98
CA ASN A 75 8.41 20.13 -13.26
C ASN A 75 7.57 19.22 -14.17
N GLU A 76 8.23 18.35 -14.93
CA GLU A 76 7.57 17.22 -15.59
C GLU A 76 7.06 16.28 -14.48
N ILE A 77 5.79 16.44 -14.12
CA ILE A 77 5.08 15.45 -13.32
C ILE A 77 4.87 14.26 -14.26
N GLU A 78 5.76 13.28 -14.21
CA GLU A 78 5.56 11.99 -14.87
C GLU A 78 4.19 11.44 -14.42
N SER A 79 3.24 11.41 -15.35
CA SER A 79 1.89 10.90 -15.13
C SER A 79 1.92 9.39 -15.22
N HIS A 80 2.36 8.75 -14.15
CA HIS A 80 2.23 7.30 -13.98
C HIS A 80 0.78 6.96 -13.69
N ASP A 81 0.00 6.66 -14.73
CA ASP A 81 -1.33 6.13 -14.59
C ASP A 81 -1.25 4.68 -14.07
N VAL A 82 -1.71 4.49 -12.84
CA VAL A 82 -1.80 3.17 -12.21
C VAL A 82 -3.15 2.57 -12.58
N GLU A 83 -3.15 1.59 -13.47
CA GLU A 83 -4.34 0.82 -13.80
C GLU A 83 -4.67 -0.16 -12.65
N LEU A 84 -5.89 -0.06 -12.12
CA LEU A 84 -6.34 -0.85 -10.97
C LEU A 84 -7.38 -1.87 -11.42
N GLN A 85 -7.05 -3.16 -11.28
CA GLN A 85 -7.98 -4.24 -11.56
C GLN A 85 -8.79 -4.58 -10.30
N PRO A 86 -10.14 -4.62 -10.36
CA PRO A 86 -10.96 -4.96 -9.21
C PRO A 86 -10.78 -6.44 -8.84
N ILE A 87 -10.53 -6.69 -7.54
CA ILE A 87 -10.34 -8.02 -6.98
C ILE A 87 -11.68 -8.73 -6.73
N GLY A 88 -12.74 -7.96 -6.47
CA GLY A 88 -14.05 -8.49 -6.12
C GLY A 88 -15.13 -7.41 -6.01
N VAL A 89 -16.32 -7.83 -5.60
CA VAL A 89 -17.50 -6.97 -5.44
C VAL A 89 -17.98 -7.01 -4.00
N ILE A 90 -18.25 -5.83 -3.44
CA ILE A 90 -18.86 -5.68 -2.13
C ILE A 90 -20.36 -5.50 -2.31
N SER A 91 -21.14 -6.35 -1.65
CA SER A 91 -22.59 -6.29 -1.59
C SER A 91 -23.04 -5.93 -0.17
N SER A 92 -24.00 -5.02 -0.08
CA SER A 92 -24.63 -4.56 1.17
C SER A 92 -26.11 -4.39 0.92
N ASP A 93 -26.95 -4.50 1.95
CA ASP A 93 -28.41 -4.40 1.83
C ASP A 93 -28.92 -2.98 1.45
N PHE A 94 -28.02 -2.01 1.28
CA PHE A 94 -28.37 -0.66 0.86
C PHE A 94 -28.60 -0.59 -0.67
N SER A 95 -29.86 -0.49 -1.07
CA SER A 95 -30.26 -0.31 -2.47
C SER A 95 -29.88 1.07 -3.06
N GLN A 96 -29.85 2.12 -2.22
CA GLN A 96 -29.67 3.52 -2.67
C GLN A 96 -28.48 4.22 -2.00
N LYS A 97 -27.82 5.13 -2.74
CA LYS A 97 -26.67 5.93 -2.26
C LYS A 97 -26.97 6.76 -1.01
N ARG A 98 -28.23 7.16 -0.79
CA ARG A 98 -28.67 7.94 0.38
C ARG A 98 -29.00 7.06 1.60
N SER A 99 -29.22 5.77 1.39
CA SER A 99 -29.50 4.81 2.48
C SER A 99 -28.24 4.34 3.18
N VAL A 100 -27.07 4.48 2.53
CA VAL A 100 -25.78 4.12 3.13
C VAL A 100 -25.45 5.10 4.27
N PRO A 101 -25.16 4.60 5.49
CA PRO A 101 -24.80 5.45 6.61
C PRO A 101 -23.51 6.22 6.31
N ARG A 102 -23.48 7.51 6.64
CA ARG A 102 -22.30 8.37 6.46
C ARG A 102 -21.08 7.91 7.26
N GLN A 103 -21.29 7.11 8.30
CA GLN A 103 -20.25 6.48 9.10
C GLN A 103 -20.66 5.03 9.34
N SER A 104 -19.85 4.06 8.89
CA SER A 104 -20.15 2.63 9.03
C SER A 104 -20.22 2.16 10.49
N VAL A 105 -19.47 2.81 11.39
CA VAL A 105 -19.46 2.53 12.84
C VAL A 105 -20.86 2.65 13.48
N ILE A 106 -21.77 3.42 12.88
CA ILE A 106 -23.13 3.64 13.43
C ILE A 106 -24.06 2.47 13.09
N CYS A 107 -23.70 1.62 12.13
CA CYS A 107 -24.55 0.56 11.60
C CYS A 107 -23.96 -0.82 11.90
N VAL A 108 -23.79 -1.12 13.19
CA VAL A 108 -23.14 -2.35 13.68
C VAL A 108 -23.93 -3.62 13.33
N GLN A 109 -25.25 -3.51 13.13
CA GLN A 109 -26.13 -4.66 12.86
C GLN A 109 -26.23 -5.05 11.38
N MET A 110 -25.63 -4.27 10.47
CA MET A 110 -25.73 -4.56 9.04
C MET A 110 -24.57 -5.43 8.58
N GLN A 111 -24.90 -6.56 7.95
CA GLN A 111 -23.89 -7.45 7.38
C GLN A 111 -23.56 -7.03 5.95
N GLY A 112 -22.27 -6.98 5.64
CA GLY A 112 -21.77 -6.79 4.28
C GLY A 112 -21.12 -8.08 3.79
N LYS A 113 -21.34 -8.44 2.52
CA LYS A 113 -20.72 -9.60 1.90
C LYS A 113 -19.75 -9.15 0.81
N VAL A 114 -18.49 -9.53 0.96
CA VAL A 114 -17.45 -9.35 -0.06
C VAL A 114 -17.30 -10.65 -0.85
N THR A 115 -17.47 -10.58 -2.17
CA THR A 115 -17.28 -11.72 -3.07
C THR A 115 -16.04 -11.45 -3.92
N ILE A 116 -15.02 -12.30 -3.76
CA ILE A 116 -13.78 -12.22 -4.53
C ILE A 116 -13.99 -12.93 -5.87
N ASN A 117 -13.44 -12.37 -6.94
CA ASN A 117 -13.54 -12.98 -8.26
C ASN A 117 -12.48 -14.10 -8.42
N ASN A 118 -12.92 -15.29 -8.80
CA ASN A 118 -12.06 -16.47 -8.94
C ASN A 118 -11.05 -16.36 -10.08
N THR A 119 -11.17 -15.37 -10.96
CA THR A 119 -10.24 -15.16 -12.09
C THR A 119 -9.01 -14.32 -11.72
N VAL A 120 -8.99 -13.70 -10.55
CA VAL A 120 -7.91 -12.77 -10.14
C VAL A 120 -6.71 -13.51 -9.56
N PHE A 121 -6.94 -14.67 -8.93
CA PHE A 121 -5.89 -15.48 -8.32
C PHE A 121 -5.92 -16.91 -8.86
N THR A 122 -4.74 -17.50 -9.08
CA THR A 122 -4.59 -18.91 -9.49
C THR A 122 -5.23 -19.87 -8.49
N ASN A 123 -5.28 -19.50 -7.20
CA ASN A 123 -6.00 -20.24 -6.17
C ASN A 123 -6.67 -19.27 -5.16
N PRO A 124 -7.99 -19.03 -5.29
CA PRO A 124 -8.69 -18.06 -4.45
C PRO A 124 -8.81 -18.50 -2.99
N GLU A 125 -8.87 -19.80 -2.70
CA GLU A 125 -9.02 -20.33 -1.33
C GLU A 125 -7.78 -20.01 -0.47
N HIS A 126 -6.57 -20.20 -1.01
CA HIS A 126 -5.33 -19.85 -0.29
C HIS A 126 -5.18 -18.35 -0.05
N SER A 127 -5.83 -17.50 -0.85
CA SER A 127 -5.77 -16.05 -0.63
C SER A 127 -6.52 -15.60 0.63
N LEU A 128 -7.41 -16.45 1.16
CA LEU A 128 -8.20 -16.21 2.35
C LEU A 128 -7.71 -16.99 3.58
N GLU A 129 -6.72 -17.87 3.40
CA GLU A 129 -6.15 -18.69 4.47
C GLU A 129 -5.50 -17.80 5.55
N GLY A 130 -5.84 -18.04 6.82
CA GLY A 130 -5.36 -17.23 7.94
C GLY A 130 -6.12 -15.91 8.19
N LEU A 131 -7.07 -15.53 7.33
CA LEU A 131 -7.92 -14.35 7.57
C LEU A 131 -8.81 -14.51 8.81
N GLU A 132 -9.14 -15.75 9.17
CA GLU A 132 -9.96 -16.11 10.34
C GLU A 132 -9.34 -15.74 11.70
N GLY A 133 -8.02 -15.54 11.75
CA GLY A 133 -7.30 -15.15 12.97
C GLY A 133 -7.39 -13.65 13.32
N PHE A 134 -7.96 -12.83 12.43
CA PHE A 134 -8.06 -11.38 12.63
C PHE A 134 -9.49 -10.97 12.97
N SER A 135 -9.63 -10.05 13.95
CA SER A 135 -10.92 -9.49 14.34
C SER A 135 -11.39 -8.37 13.42
N HIS A 136 -10.48 -7.75 12.67
CA HIS A 136 -10.73 -6.59 11.84
C HIS A 136 -9.93 -6.67 10.55
N MET A 137 -10.54 -6.22 9.44
CA MET A 137 -9.87 -6.08 8.15
C MET A 137 -10.03 -4.66 7.59
N TRP A 138 -9.02 -4.24 6.84
CA TRP A 138 -9.05 -2.97 6.11
C TRP A 138 -9.48 -3.25 4.66
N ILE A 139 -10.62 -2.70 4.26
CA ILE A 139 -11.16 -2.89 2.90
C ILE A 139 -11.03 -1.60 2.10
N LEU A 140 -10.29 -1.68 0.99
CA LEU A 140 -10.20 -0.63 -0.01
C LEU A 140 -11.18 -0.93 -1.14
N TYR A 141 -12.06 0.02 -1.44
CA TYR A 141 -13.05 -0.14 -2.50
C TYR A 141 -13.11 1.10 -3.39
N HIS A 142 -13.62 0.92 -4.61
CA HIS A 142 -13.75 1.96 -5.62
C HIS A 142 -15.20 2.47 -5.68
N PHE A 143 -15.39 3.80 -5.64
CA PHE A 143 -16.70 4.44 -5.76
C PHE A 143 -17.15 4.50 -7.22
N HIS A 144 -17.65 3.38 -7.74
CA HIS A 144 -18.08 3.24 -9.15
C HIS A 144 -19.19 4.21 -9.60
N ARG A 145 -20.03 4.74 -8.68
CA ARG A 145 -21.11 5.71 -9.01
C ARG A 145 -20.72 7.17 -8.74
N ASN A 146 -19.44 7.49 -8.76
CA ASN A 146 -18.95 8.86 -8.55
C ASN A 146 -18.45 9.46 -9.88
N ASP A 147 -19.37 9.61 -10.82
CA ASP A 147 -19.16 10.19 -12.15
C ASP A 147 -19.10 11.72 -12.09
N SER A 148 -18.07 12.26 -11.47
CA SER A 148 -17.76 13.68 -11.62
C SER A 148 -16.56 13.84 -12.56
N ASN A 149 -16.83 14.14 -13.83
CA ASN A 149 -15.81 14.55 -14.81
C ASN A 149 -15.11 15.86 -14.40
N HIS A 150 -15.68 16.60 -13.44
CA HIS A 150 -15.10 17.78 -12.84
C HIS A 150 -14.75 17.54 -11.36
N VAL A 151 -13.45 17.44 -11.07
CA VAL A 151 -12.97 17.36 -9.68
C VAL A 151 -12.90 18.76 -9.08
N LYS A 152 -13.89 19.09 -8.24
CA LYS A 152 -13.94 20.36 -7.52
C LYS A 152 -12.86 20.40 -6.44
N ALA A 153 -12.04 21.46 -6.37
CA ALA A 153 -11.00 21.59 -5.34
C ALA A 153 -11.55 21.84 -3.92
N LYS A 154 -12.82 22.26 -3.81
CA LYS A 154 -13.51 22.53 -2.54
C LYS A 154 -14.84 21.79 -2.48
N VAL A 155 -15.16 21.24 -1.31
CA VAL A 155 -16.44 20.61 -0.97
C VAL A 155 -17.07 21.35 0.21
N SER A 156 -18.39 21.24 0.37
CA SER A 156 -19.11 21.76 1.54
C SER A 156 -19.56 20.56 2.40
N PRO A 157 -18.85 20.27 3.50
CA PRO A 157 -19.26 19.21 4.42
C PRO A 157 -20.56 19.60 5.14
N PRO A 158 -21.48 18.63 5.38
CA PRO A 158 -22.77 18.91 6.00
C PRO A 158 -22.70 19.41 7.45
N ARG A 159 -21.53 19.29 8.11
CA ARG A 159 -21.32 19.77 9.50
C ARG A 159 -20.75 21.19 9.58
N LEU A 160 -20.44 21.81 8.44
CA LEU A 160 -19.70 23.09 8.39
C LEU A 160 -20.59 24.28 7.98
N ASP A 161 -21.91 24.20 8.19
CA ASP A 161 -22.87 25.29 7.96
C ASP A 161 -22.69 26.07 6.64
N GLY A 162 -22.43 25.34 5.55
CA GLY A 162 -22.23 25.93 4.21
C GLY A 162 -20.79 26.40 3.89
N ALA A 163 -19.87 26.42 4.86
CA ALA A 163 -18.48 26.75 4.59
C ALA A 163 -17.80 25.69 3.69
N ARG A 164 -16.92 26.15 2.81
CA ARG A 164 -16.26 25.34 1.78
C ARG A 164 -14.82 25.04 2.20
N THR A 165 -14.50 23.76 2.34
CA THR A 165 -13.16 23.28 2.73
C THR A 165 -12.52 22.51 1.57
N GLY A 166 -11.18 22.49 1.51
CA GLY A 166 -10.44 21.72 0.53
C GLY A 166 -10.76 20.22 0.59
N VAL A 167 -10.83 19.55 -0.57
CA VAL A 167 -11.20 18.12 -0.64
C VAL A 167 -10.30 17.24 0.24
N PHE A 168 -8.99 17.51 0.24
CA PHE A 168 -8.02 16.71 1.01
C PHE A 168 -8.17 16.84 2.52
N SER A 169 -8.82 17.89 3.02
CA SER A 169 -9.12 18.05 4.45
C SER A 169 -10.45 17.37 4.85
N THR A 170 -11.09 16.65 3.93
CA THR A 170 -12.41 16.03 4.14
C THR A 170 -12.41 14.57 3.67
N ARG A 171 -13.38 13.78 4.15
CA ARG A 171 -13.62 12.40 3.67
C ARG A 171 -14.60 12.34 2.49
N SER A 172 -14.62 13.38 1.65
CA SER A 172 -15.56 13.43 0.51
C SER A 172 -15.20 12.37 -0.54
N PRO A 173 -16.18 11.62 -1.07
CA PRO A 173 -15.94 10.68 -2.17
C PRO A 173 -15.61 11.42 -3.49
N HIS A 174 -15.88 12.72 -3.59
CA HIS A 174 -15.59 13.54 -4.78
C HIS A 174 -14.13 13.98 -4.82
N ARG A 175 -13.25 13.09 -5.27
CA ARG A 175 -11.79 13.31 -5.37
C ARG A 175 -11.22 12.69 -6.65
N ARG A 176 -10.01 13.12 -7.09
CA ARG A 176 -9.37 12.60 -8.32
C ARG A 176 -9.20 11.08 -8.28
N VAL A 177 -8.73 10.54 -7.15
CA VAL A 177 -8.57 9.08 -6.95
C VAL A 177 -9.85 8.49 -6.36
N ARG A 178 -10.67 7.83 -7.17
CA ARG A 178 -11.99 7.27 -6.78
C ARG A 178 -11.94 6.07 -5.83
N LEU A 179 -10.77 5.73 -5.28
CA LEU A 179 -10.63 4.73 -4.23
C LEU A 179 -11.19 5.27 -2.90
N ALA A 180 -11.36 4.42 -1.89
CA ALA A 180 -11.51 4.88 -0.51
C ALA A 180 -10.16 5.41 0.03
N CYS A 181 -10.18 6.43 0.87
CA CYS A 181 -8.95 6.97 1.47
C CYS A 181 -8.48 6.04 2.59
N PRO A 182 -7.17 5.87 2.85
CA PRO A 182 -6.71 5.08 3.99
C PRO A 182 -7.29 5.55 5.34
N TRP A 183 -7.61 6.84 5.48
CA TRP A 183 -8.25 7.37 6.68
C TRP A 183 -9.79 7.27 6.66
N SER A 184 -10.37 6.86 5.55
CA SER A 184 -11.79 6.57 5.35
C SER A 184 -12.03 5.08 5.18
N ILE A 185 -11.22 4.25 5.83
CA ILE A 185 -11.44 2.82 5.79
C ILE A 185 -12.62 2.47 6.68
N SER A 186 -13.51 1.64 6.15
CA SER A 186 -14.50 0.95 6.95
C SER A 186 -13.81 -0.22 7.62
N THR A 187 -13.67 -0.14 8.95
CA THR A 187 -13.36 -1.30 9.76
C THR A 187 -14.59 -2.21 9.72
N VAL A 188 -14.46 -3.38 9.10
CA VAL A 188 -15.48 -4.42 9.19
C VAL A 188 -15.17 -5.26 10.41
N LEU A 189 -16.12 -5.26 11.34
CA LEU A 189 -16.18 -6.19 12.46
C LEU A 189 -16.86 -7.47 11.98
N ARG A 190 -16.41 -8.61 12.49
CA ARG A 190 -17.04 -9.91 12.25
C ARG A 190 -18.45 -9.97 12.81
#